data_AF-A0A5C8D7D3-F1
#
_entry.id   AF-A0A5C8D7D3-F1
#
_cell.length_a   1.000
_cell.length_b   1.000
_cell.length_c   1.000
_cell.angle_alpha   90.00
_cell.angle_beta   90.00
_cell.angle_gamma   90.00
#
_symmetry.space_group_name_H-M   'P 1'
#
loop_
_entity.id
_entity.type
_entity.pdbx_description
1 polymer ?
#
loop_
_entity_poly.entity_id
_entity_poly.type
_entity_poly.pdbx_seq_one_letter_code
_entity_poly.pdbx_strand_id
1 'polypeptide(L)'
;MREIEIELHEAAAHNKASVVKILLKNKNIDINLPNVLGLTPLTHAAKLGHIEIVKILLDAGADINKQDKLFITPLMNASARGHFDIAKLLIERGADVNISNVNCETALHYACSEDYFNIIKLLIENKANVNVKTDISMTPLMYACQKSDFEAVKFLIDNGANLDDEDMYEESVLSYAIASGNIDIVEYIINKGNLKIPRYSLTIAAISGNLSLVHYIHQRLGNKKENVFSSAFVSAAHNGFLDIVRYFFADSKKEAPKAMAMAASAGHKHIVEYLLMNGISPNGVSDEGKTPLIYAIEISNNELIDILINYKADINKADDDYRTPLMYAAFQGKVEIAEKLLDKKADIKAVDSIGRSAMVHAIIMGNIDIIELLRSRGYSLTNKSSNNITPLMWAIIYDNLKSVKYLIQDNIKVLDEKDVNGWNAFMFACAKGYLDIVQYILKLSPNIINKKSNNKETALIIAADNGKANIVQYLLDNGALNQIEDKTVNGFSALYLASEYGHIEVCDILLNYYDEKGREKVYKVAKEKGDKEILKLIQKKSK
;
A
#
# COMPACT_ATOMS: atom_id res chain seq x y z
N MET A 1 -33.81 -13.35 -24.36
CA MET A 1 -34.39 -12.06 -24.81
C MET A 1 -34.56 -12.16 -26.32
N ARG A 2 -35.72 -11.84 -26.88
CA ARG A 2 -35.89 -11.78 -28.34
C ARG A 2 -35.35 -10.44 -28.85
N GLU A 3 -35.12 -10.34 -30.15
CA GLU A 3 -34.61 -9.13 -30.81
C GLU A 3 -35.46 -7.89 -30.49
N ILE A 4 -36.78 -8.01 -30.44
CA ILE A 4 -37.68 -6.90 -30.13
C ILE A 4 -37.49 -6.30 -28.73
N GLU A 5 -37.14 -7.11 -27.71
CA GLU A 5 -36.85 -6.57 -26.39
C GLU A 5 -35.46 -5.93 -26.35
N ILE A 6 -34.48 -6.48 -27.07
CA ILE A 6 -33.15 -5.85 -27.23
C ILE A 6 -33.31 -4.46 -27.85
N GLU A 7 -34.09 -4.34 -28.93
CA GLU A 7 -34.41 -3.05 -29.56
C GLU A 7 -35.13 -2.10 -28.59
N LEU A 8 -36.01 -2.60 -27.72
CA LEU A 8 -36.68 -1.76 -26.71
C LEU A 8 -35.68 -1.22 -25.68
N HIS A 9 -34.73 -2.03 -25.22
CA HIS A 9 -33.63 -1.59 -24.35
C HIS A 9 -32.80 -0.50 -25.03
N GLU A 10 -32.37 -0.73 -26.26
CA GLU A 10 -31.55 0.23 -27.02
C GLU A 10 -32.30 1.52 -27.33
N ALA A 11 -33.56 1.43 -27.75
CA ALA A 11 -34.40 2.59 -28.03
C ALA A 11 -34.63 3.43 -26.77
N ALA A 12 -34.85 2.77 -25.62
CA ALA A 12 -34.97 3.46 -24.34
C ALA A 12 -33.66 4.13 -23.92
N ALA A 13 -32.51 3.47 -24.09
CA ALA A 13 -31.21 4.02 -23.73
C ALA A 13 -30.77 5.20 -24.62
N HIS A 14 -31.15 5.19 -25.91
CA HIS A 14 -30.76 6.21 -26.89
C HIS A 14 -31.84 7.27 -27.15
N ASN A 15 -32.81 7.42 -26.23
CA ASN A 15 -33.88 8.42 -26.29
C ASN A 15 -34.71 8.39 -27.60
N LYS A 16 -35.05 7.20 -28.10
CA LYS A 16 -35.80 7.03 -29.35
C LYS A 16 -37.30 6.86 -29.11
N ALA A 17 -37.97 7.93 -28.66
CA ALA A 17 -39.38 7.88 -28.24
C ALA A 17 -40.35 7.30 -29.28
N SER A 18 -40.18 7.66 -30.56
CA SER A 18 -41.00 7.11 -31.65
C SER A 18 -40.80 5.60 -31.81
N VAL A 19 -39.57 5.12 -31.67
CA VAL A 19 -39.25 3.68 -31.77
C VAL A 19 -39.85 2.94 -30.59
N VAL A 20 -39.70 3.46 -29.36
CA VAL A 20 -40.35 2.89 -28.17
C VAL A 20 -41.86 2.79 -28.36
N LYS A 21 -42.54 3.86 -28.82
CA LYS A 21 -43.99 3.84 -29.11
C LYS A 21 -44.38 2.80 -30.16
N ILE A 22 -43.53 2.55 -31.16
CA ILE A 22 -43.78 1.54 -32.20
C ILE A 22 -43.63 0.13 -31.62
N LEU A 23 -42.53 -0.14 -30.90
CA LEU A 23 -42.24 -1.45 -30.30
C LEU A 23 -43.34 -1.86 -29.31
N LEU A 24 -43.84 -0.93 -28.49
CA LEU A 24 -44.90 -1.16 -27.51
C LEU A 24 -46.28 -1.48 -28.12
N LYS A 25 -46.49 -1.30 -29.44
CA LYS A 25 -47.73 -1.77 -30.11
C LYS A 25 -47.78 -3.30 -30.25
N ASN A 26 -46.64 -3.98 -30.11
CA ASN A 26 -46.60 -5.44 -30.16
C ASN A 26 -47.16 -6.02 -28.87
N LYS A 27 -48.34 -6.66 -28.93
CA LYS A 27 -49.03 -7.23 -27.76
C LYS A 27 -48.24 -8.28 -26.99
N ASN A 28 -47.22 -8.87 -27.62
CA ASN A 28 -46.41 -9.92 -27.00
C ASN A 28 -45.12 -9.37 -26.38
N ILE A 29 -44.84 -8.07 -26.44
CA ILE A 29 -43.60 -7.51 -25.89
C ILE A 29 -43.64 -7.55 -24.36
N ASP A 30 -42.57 -8.06 -23.76
CA ASP A 30 -42.39 -7.98 -22.30
C ASP A 30 -41.57 -6.75 -21.96
N ILE A 31 -42.28 -5.68 -21.55
CA ILE A 31 -41.72 -4.37 -21.19
C ILE A 31 -40.79 -4.47 -19.97
N ASN A 32 -40.98 -5.51 -19.15
CA ASN A 32 -40.26 -5.71 -17.90
C ASN A 32 -39.13 -6.73 -18.02
N LEU A 33 -38.88 -7.27 -19.23
CA LEU A 33 -37.84 -8.26 -19.45
C LEU A 33 -36.45 -7.66 -19.23
N PRO A 34 -35.72 -8.08 -18.19
CA PRO A 34 -34.42 -7.49 -17.89
C PRO A 34 -33.34 -8.02 -18.83
N ASN A 35 -32.31 -7.21 -19.08
CA ASN A 35 -31.10 -7.66 -19.77
C ASN A 35 -30.19 -8.51 -18.84
N VAL A 36 -29.01 -8.88 -19.33
CA VAL A 36 -28.06 -9.71 -18.55
C VAL A 36 -27.58 -9.08 -17.24
N LEU A 37 -27.77 -7.77 -17.06
CA LEU A 37 -27.44 -7.04 -15.83
C LEU A 37 -28.66 -6.85 -14.91
N GLY A 38 -29.84 -7.33 -15.30
CA GLY A 38 -31.08 -7.10 -14.55
C GLY A 38 -31.78 -5.78 -14.90
N LEU A 39 -31.19 -4.94 -15.77
CA LEU A 39 -31.76 -3.64 -16.12
C LEU A 39 -32.99 -3.81 -17.01
N THR A 40 -34.04 -3.00 -16.78
CA THR A 40 -35.20 -2.86 -17.67
C THR A 40 -35.06 -1.64 -18.60
N PRO A 41 -35.88 -1.52 -19.67
CA PRO A 41 -35.93 -0.30 -20.47
C PRO A 41 -36.23 0.95 -19.62
N LEU A 42 -37.08 0.82 -18.59
CA LEU A 42 -37.40 1.90 -17.64
C LEU A 42 -36.15 2.31 -16.85
N THR A 43 -35.34 1.33 -16.43
CA THR A 43 -34.09 1.58 -15.70
C THR A 43 -33.09 2.36 -16.56
N HIS A 44 -32.93 2.00 -17.84
CA HIS A 44 -32.07 2.75 -18.77
C HIS A 44 -32.54 4.18 -18.94
N ALA A 45 -33.84 4.37 -19.22
CA ALA A 45 -34.42 5.69 -19.42
C ALA A 45 -34.29 6.58 -18.16
N ALA A 46 -34.55 6.01 -16.98
CA ALA A 46 -34.42 6.73 -15.71
C ALA A 46 -32.97 7.11 -15.41
N LYS A 47 -32.02 6.20 -15.59
CA LYS A 47 -30.57 6.44 -15.39
C LYS A 47 -30.02 7.50 -16.34
N LEU A 48 -30.48 7.52 -17.58
CA LEU A 48 -29.94 8.38 -18.63
C LEU A 48 -30.68 9.72 -18.81
N GLY A 49 -31.75 9.98 -18.04
CA GLY A 49 -32.43 11.27 -18.05
C GLY A 49 -33.54 11.43 -19.10
N HIS A 50 -34.06 10.33 -19.66
CA HIS A 50 -35.00 10.36 -20.78
C HIS A 50 -36.47 10.42 -20.30
N ILE A 51 -36.89 11.57 -19.78
CA ILE A 51 -38.23 11.76 -19.16
C ILE A 51 -39.41 11.33 -20.04
N GLU A 52 -39.38 11.62 -21.35
CA GLU A 52 -40.46 11.22 -22.27
C GLU A 52 -40.53 9.69 -22.42
N ILE A 53 -39.38 9.02 -22.46
CA ILE A 53 -39.32 7.55 -22.49
C ILE A 53 -39.87 6.96 -21.19
N VAL A 54 -39.49 7.53 -20.04
CA VAL A 54 -40.01 7.11 -18.73
C VAL A 54 -41.53 7.21 -18.70
N LYS A 55 -42.12 8.33 -19.15
CA LYS A 55 -43.58 8.50 -19.24
C LYS A 55 -44.22 7.40 -20.09
N ILE A 56 -43.70 7.18 -21.31
CA ILE A 56 -44.22 6.18 -22.24
C ILE A 56 -44.19 4.77 -21.62
N LEU A 57 -43.07 4.40 -21.00
CA LEU A 57 -42.90 3.08 -20.40
C LEU A 57 -43.82 2.86 -19.19
N LEU A 58 -43.96 3.87 -18.32
CA LEU A 58 -44.88 3.80 -17.18
C LEU A 58 -46.35 3.73 -17.62
N ASP A 59 -46.75 4.52 -18.61
CA ASP A 59 -48.11 4.48 -19.18
C ASP A 59 -48.42 3.12 -19.84
N ALA A 60 -47.38 2.42 -20.31
CA ALA A 60 -47.49 1.07 -20.86
C ALA A 60 -47.43 -0.05 -19.80
N GLY A 61 -47.32 0.29 -18.50
CA GLY A 61 -47.33 -0.69 -17.41
C GLY A 61 -45.96 -1.27 -17.06
N ALA A 62 -44.86 -0.56 -17.32
CA ALA A 62 -43.56 -0.93 -16.78
C ALA A 62 -43.60 -0.98 -15.24
N ASP A 63 -42.98 -2.01 -14.66
CA ASP A 63 -42.84 -2.18 -13.22
C ASP A 63 -41.89 -1.10 -12.68
N ILE A 64 -42.48 -0.13 -11.98
CA ILE A 64 -41.82 1.06 -11.47
C ILE A 64 -40.75 0.76 -10.41
N ASN A 65 -40.89 -0.37 -9.72
CA ASN A 65 -40.02 -0.78 -8.62
C ASN A 65 -39.10 -1.95 -9.01
N LYS A 66 -39.04 -2.32 -10.30
CA LYS A 66 -38.21 -3.44 -10.75
C LYS A 66 -36.75 -3.22 -10.39
N GLN A 67 -36.21 -4.16 -9.64
CA GLN A 67 -34.83 -4.18 -9.19
C GLN A 67 -33.93 -4.90 -10.19
N ASP A 68 -32.74 -4.34 -10.44
CA ASP A 68 -31.69 -5.00 -11.22
C ASP A 68 -30.94 -6.07 -10.38
N LYS A 69 -29.84 -6.62 -10.91
CA LYS A 69 -29.07 -7.65 -10.19
C LYS A 69 -28.38 -7.15 -8.92
N LEU A 70 -28.23 -5.84 -8.77
CA LEU A 70 -27.70 -5.19 -7.57
C LEU A 70 -28.82 -4.59 -6.72
N PHE A 71 -30.08 -4.97 -7.00
CA PHE A 71 -31.25 -4.51 -6.28
C PHE A 71 -31.51 -3.00 -6.44
N ILE A 72 -30.99 -2.40 -7.52
CA ILE A 72 -31.15 -0.98 -7.81
C ILE A 72 -32.46 -0.74 -8.56
N THR A 73 -33.24 0.25 -8.13
CA THR A 73 -34.51 0.65 -8.76
C THR A 73 -34.32 1.78 -9.79
N PRO A 74 -35.31 2.05 -10.66
CA PRO A 74 -35.33 3.26 -11.49
C PRO A 74 -35.22 4.56 -10.68
N LEU A 75 -35.87 4.62 -9.51
CA LEU A 75 -35.83 5.81 -8.63
C LEU A 75 -34.44 6.04 -8.05
N MET A 76 -33.74 4.99 -7.63
CA MET A 76 -32.34 5.10 -7.19
C MET A 76 -31.43 5.61 -8.31
N ASN A 77 -31.59 5.10 -9.54
CA ASN A 77 -30.81 5.57 -10.69
C ASN A 77 -31.08 7.05 -11.02
N ALA A 78 -32.35 7.48 -10.96
CA ALA A 78 -32.69 8.89 -11.17
C ALA A 78 -32.11 9.78 -10.06
N SER A 79 -32.17 9.31 -8.80
CA SER A 79 -31.63 10.03 -7.63
C SER A 79 -30.12 10.15 -7.69
N ALA A 80 -29.39 9.07 -8.02
CA ALA A 80 -27.94 9.05 -8.18
C ALA A 80 -27.41 9.88 -9.36
N ARG A 81 -28.30 10.35 -10.25
CA ARG A 81 -27.94 11.09 -11.47
C ARG A 81 -28.53 12.51 -11.51
N GLY A 82 -29.22 12.93 -10.45
CA GLY A 82 -29.78 14.27 -10.35
C GLY A 82 -31.00 14.52 -11.26
N HIS A 83 -31.64 13.47 -11.77
CA HIS A 83 -32.77 13.59 -12.68
C HIS A 83 -34.07 13.88 -11.93
N PHE A 84 -34.19 15.10 -11.38
CA PHE A 84 -35.29 15.52 -10.52
C PHE A 84 -36.69 15.27 -11.14
N ASP A 85 -36.91 15.65 -12.40
CA ASP A 85 -38.21 15.47 -13.04
C ASP A 85 -38.59 13.99 -13.19
N ILE A 86 -37.60 13.12 -13.37
CA ILE A 86 -37.81 11.67 -13.42
C ILE A 86 -38.10 11.12 -12.03
N ALA A 87 -37.32 11.50 -11.02
CA ALA A 87 -37.56 11.10 -9.64
C ALA A 87 -38.96 11.52 -9.18
N LYS A 88 -39.37 12.76 -9.48
CA LYS A 88 -40.70 13.30 -9.21
C LYS A 88 -41.77 12.49 -9.91
N LEU A 89 -41.62 12.26 -11.22
CA LEU A 89 -42.58 11.45 -11.98
C LEU A 89 -42.70 10.03 -11.42
N LEU A 90 -41.59 9.39 -11.08
CA LEU A 90 -41.61 8.03 -10.53
C LEU A 90 -42.37 7.99 -9.19
N ILE A 91 -42.10 8.94 -8.28
CA ILE A 91 -42.79 9.03 -6.99
C ILE A 91 -44.28 9.33 -7.16
N GLU A 92 -44.65 10.28 -8.03
CA GLU A 92 -46.05 10.58 -8.36
C GLU A 92 -46.81 9.37 -8.92
N ARG A 93 -46.09 8.44 -9.57
CA ARG A 93 -46.63 7.19 -10.13
C ARG A 93 -46.53 6.00 -9.17
N GLY A 94 -46.16 6.23 -7.90
CA GLY A 94 -46.19 5.22 -6.85
C GLY A 94 -44.90 4.41 -6.69
N ALA A 95 -43.74 4.94 -7.12
CA ALA A 95 -42.45 4.33 -6.79
C ALA A 95 -42.27 4.28 -5.27
N ASP A 96 -41.79 3.15 -4.75
CA ASP A 96 -41.48 3.02 -3.32
C ASP A 96 -40.11 3.67 -3.04
N VAL A 97 -40.15 4.75 -2.26
CA VAL A 97 -38.97 5.56 -1.89
C VAL A 97 -38.03 4.84 -0.91
N ASN A 98 -38.49 3.76 -0.26
CA ASN A 98 -37.77 3.07 0.81
C ASN A 98 -37.16 1.73 0.39
N ILE A 99 -37.28 1.32 -0.88
CA ILE A 99 -36.57 0.14 -1.38
C ILE A 99 -35.07 0.37 -1.21
N SER A 100 -34.37 -0.69 -0.81
CA SER A 100 -32.92 -0.70 -0.67
C SER A 100 -32.24 -1.66 -1.64
N ASN A 101 -30.99 -1.35 -2.01
CA ASN A 101 -30.13 -2.20 -2.83
C ASN A 101 -29.42 -3.28 -1.98
N VAL A 102 -28.46 -3.99 -2.57
CA VAL A 102 -27.68 -5.04 -1.86
C VAL A 102 -26.83 -4.53 -0.69
N ASN A 103 -26.47 -3.24 -0.66
CA ASN A 103 -25.72 -2.59 0.42
C ASN A 103 -26.65 -1.86 1.41
N CYS A 104 -27.95 -2.14 1.36
CA CYS A 104 -28.99 -1.42 2.12
C CYS A 104 -29.07 0.10 1.80
N GLU A 105 -28.57 0.55 0.65
CA GLU A 105 -28.69 1.94 0.20
C GLU A 105 -30.06 2.20 -0.44
N THR A 106 -30.62 3.38 -0.22
CA THR A 106 -31.92 3.82 -0.73
C THR A 106 -31.75 4.98 -1.70
N ALA A 107 -32.82 5.41 -2.38
CA ALA A 107 -32.80 6.63 -3.20
C ALA A 107 -32.31 7.87 -2.41
N LEU A 108 -32.60 7.93 -1.10
CA LEU A 108 -32.18 9.03 -0.23
C LEU A 108 -30.67 9.03 -0.01
N HIS A 109 -30.05 7.86 0.20
CA HIS A 109 -28.59 7.74 0.28
C HIS A 109 -27.91 8.26 -0.99
N TYR A 110 -28.38 7.83 -2.16
CA TYR A 110 -27.85 8.29 -3.45
C TYR A 110 -28.00 9.80 -3.68
N ALA A 111 -29.13 10.38 -3.27
CA ALA A 111 -29.34 11.82 -3.39
C ALA A 111 -28.41 12.61 -2.45
N CYS A 112 -28.20 12.13 -1.22
CA CYS A 112 -27.27 12.72 -0.25
C CYS A 112 -25.80 12.55 -0.64
N SER A 113 -25.41 11.41 -1.23
CA SER A 113 -24.02 11.16 -1.64
C SER A 113 -23.58 11.99 -2.85
N GLU A 114 -24.54 12.52 -3.62
CA GLU A 114 -24.30 13.31 -4.83
C GLU A 114 -24.77 14.77 -4.72
N ASP A 115 -25.19 15.22 -3.53
CA ASP A 115 -25.56 16.62 -3.26
C ASP A 115 -26.75 17.14 -4.10
N TYR A 116 -27.80 16.30 -4.24
CA TYR A 116 -29.01 16.67 -4.98
C TYR A 116 -30.15 17.09 -4.03
N PHE A 117 -30.01 18.27 -3.42
CA PHE A 117 -30.94 18.80 -2.40
C PHE A 117 -32.43 18.77 -2.80
N ASN A 118 -32.75 19.09 -4.05
CA ASN A 118 -34.12 19.05 -4.57
C ASN A 118 -34.72 17.62 -4.55
N ILE A 119 -33.91 16.59 -4.81
CA ILE A 119 -34.32 15.18 -4.74
C ILE A 119 -34.40 14.72 -3.28
N ILE A 120 -33.45 15.13 -2.42
CA ILE A 120 -33.49 14.86 -0.97
C ILE A 120 -34.81 15.36 -0.38
N LYS A 121 -35.17 16.62 -0.68
CA LYS A 121 -36.42 17.23 -0.25
C LYS A 121 -37.65 16.46 -0.74
N LEU A 122 -37.69 16.16 -2.04
CA LEU A 122 -38.77 15.40 -2.67
C LEU A 122 -38.98 14.02 -2.01
N LEU A 123 -37.90 13.29 -1.73
CA LEU A 123 -37.96 11.96 -1.12
C LEU A 123 -38.51 12.02 0.31
N ILE A 124 -38.04 12.96 1.12
CA ILE A 124 -38.46 13.12 2.52
C ILE A 124 -39.92 13.58 2.59
N GLU A 125 -40.34 14.52 1.74
CA GLU A 125 -41.75 14.94 1.63
C GLU A 125 -42.68 13.77 1.24
N ASN A 126 -42.14 12.74 0.59
CA ASN A 126 -42.83 11.51 0.23
C ASN A 126 -42.50 10.32 1.16
N LYS A 127 -42.14 10.60 2.43
CA LYS A 127 -41.99 9.62 3.51
C LYS A 127 -40.82 8.65 3.33
N ALA A 128 -39.72 9.09 2.70
CA ALA A 128 -38.46 8.38 2.80
C ALA A 128 -37.99 8.33 4.27
N ASN A 129 -37.52 7.17 4.73
CA ASN A 129 -36.97 7.00 6.06
C ASN A 129 -35.63 7.76 6.16
N VAL A 130 -35.61 8.85 6.92
CA VAL A 130 -34.42 9.71 7.11
C VAL A 130 -33.28 9.01 7.87
N ASN A 131 -33.60 8.00 8.68
CA ASN A 131 -32.67 7.27 9.55
C ASN A 131 -32.35 5.88 9.03
N VAL A 132 -32.53 5.65 7.72
CA VAL A 132 -32.12 4.38 7.12
C VAL A 132 -30.60 4.21 7.23
N LYS A 133 -30.14 2.97 7.39
CA LYS A 133 -28.74 2.61 7.50
C LYS A 133 -28.34 1.66 6.38
N THR A 134 -27.16 1.88 5.81
CA THR A 134 -26.52 0.91 4.92
C THR A 134 -26.02 -0.31 5.70
N ASP A 135 -25.48 -1.30 4.98
CA ASP A 135 -24.81 -2.47 5.57
C ASP A 135 -23.62 -2.11 6.48
N ILE A 136 -22.95 -0.99 6.20
CA ILE A 136 -21.88 -0.40 7.02
C ILE A 136 -22.39 0.64 8.03
N SER A 137 -23.70 0.67 8.29
CA SER A 137 -24.36 1.59 9.24
C SER A 137 -24.28 3.09 8.89
N MET A 138 -23.93 3.44 7.64
CA MET A 138 -23.96 4.84 7.19
C MET A 138 -25.40 5.34 7.04
N THR A 139 -25.65 6.58 7.45
CA THR A 139 -26.96 7.26 7.30
C THR A 139 -26.92 8.30 6.18
N PRO A 140 -28.08 8.72 5.64
CA PRO A 140 -28.14 9.85 4.71
C PRO A 140 -27.50 11.14 5.25
N LEU A 141 -27.63 11.39 6.56
CA LEU A 141 -27.03 12.55 7.22
C LEU A 141 -25.50 12.50 7.20
N MET A 142 -24.89 11.32 7.38
CA MET A 142 -23.44 11.15 7.27
C MET A 142 -22.94 11.44 5.85
N TYR A 143 -23.63 10.97 4.81
CA TYR A 143 -23.31 11.31 3.42
C TYR A 143 -23.44 12.83 3.15
N ALA A 144 -24.51 13.47 3.63
CA ALA A 144 -24.69 14.91 3.47
C ALA A 144 -23.57 15.72 4.19
N CYS A 145 -23.14 15.26 5.37
CA CYS A 145 -21.99 15.84 6.06
C CYS A 145 -20.70 15.70 5.24
N GLN A 146 -20.40 14.52 4.68
CA GLN A 146 -19.22 14.32 3.83
C GLN A 146 -19.19 15.24 2.61
N LYS A 147 -20.36 15.54 2.03
CA LYS A 147 -20.50 16.45 0.89
C LYS A 147 -20.45 17.92 1.29
N SER A 148 -20.40 18.23 2.59
CA SER A 148 -20.43 19.60 3.10
C SER A 148 -21.66 20.40 2.63
N ASP A 149 -22.79 19.72 2.38
CA ASP A 149 -24.06 20.38 2.02
C ASP A 149 -24.82 20.79 3.29
N PHE A 150 -24.68 22.06 3.67
CA PHE A 150 -25.36 22.61 4.83
C PHE A 150 -26.89 22.58 4.68
N GLU A 151 -27.43 22.75 3.47
CA GLU A 151 -28.87 22.77 3.24
C GLU A 151 -29.48 21.37 3.43
N ALA A 152 -28.88 20.33 2.86
CA ALA A 152 -29.31 18.95 3.12
C ALA A 152 -29.15 18.56 4.58
N VAL A 153 -27.99 18.83 5.21
CA VAL A 153 -27.76 18.51 6.62
C VAL A 153 -28.84 19.15 7.50
N LYS A 154 -29.07 20.45 7.33
CA LYS A 154 -30.10 21.18 8.08
C LYS A 154 -31.48 20.55 7.85
N PHE A 155 -31.84 20.28 6.60
CA PHE A 155 -33.15 19.73 6.25
C PHE A 155 -33.36 18.31 6.80
N LEU A 156 -32.35 17.45 6.75
CA LEU A 156 -32.37 16.10 7.33
C LEU A 156 -32.61 16.16 8.85
N ILE A 157 -31.86 17.02 9.55
CA ILE A 157 -31.99 17.20 11.01
C ILE A 157 -33.35 17.77 11.39
N ASP A 158 -33.84 18.79 10.67
CA ASP A 158 -35.16 19.36 10.91
C ASP A 158 -36.30 18.36 10.60
N ASN A 159 -36.03 17.29 9.86
CA ASN A 159 -36.96 16.16 9.60
C ASN A 159 -36.66 14.90 10.43
N GLY A 160 -35.88 15.02 11.52
CA GLY A 160 -35.71 13.95 12.51
C GLY A 160 -34.57 12.99 12.25
N ALA A 161 -33.54 13.40 11.49
CA ALA A 161 -32.30 12.64 11.41
C ALA A 161 -31.63 12.52 12.80
N ASN A 162 -31.23 11.30 13.17
CA ASN A 162 -30.58 11.03 14.45
C ASN A 162 -29.14 11.55 14.45
N LEU A 163 -28.78 12.30 15.50
CA LEU A 163 -27.44 12.88 15.65
C LEU A 163 -26.45 11.98 16.38
N ASP A 164 -26.96 10.98 17.13
CA ASP A 164 -26.16 10.02 17.90
C ASP A 164 -25.83 8.75 17.09
N ASP A 165 -26.18 8.71 15.80
CA ASP A 165 -25.86 7.57 14.95
C ASP A 165 -24.35 7.48 14.68
N GLU A 166 -23.86 6.24 14.70
CA GLU A 166 -22.49 5.84 14.39
C GLU A 166 -22.51 4.80 13.27
N ASP A 167 -21.46 4.83 12.45
CA ASP A 167 -21.21 3.84 11.42
C ASP A 167 -20.58 2.56 12.00
N MET A 168 -20.22 1.59 11.15
CA MET A 168 -19.60 0.33 11.61
C MET A 168 -18.19 0.50 12.22
N TYR A 169 -17.56 1.67 12.06
CA TYR A 169 -16.24 2.02 12.58
C TYR A 169 -16.33 2.90 13.84
N GLU A 170 -17.53 3.06 14.41
CA GLU A 170 -17.79 3.94 15.56
C GLU A 170 -17.56 5.44 15.24
N GLU A 171 -17.62 5.82 13.96
CA GLU A 171 -17.55 7.22 13.53
C GLU A 171 -18.96 7.83 13.57
N SER A 172 -19.12 8.88 14.38
CA SER A 172 -20.40 9.54 14.61
C SER A 172 -20.75 10.55 13.52
N VAL A 173 -22.03 10.94 13.43
CA VAL A 173 -22.46 12.08 12.61
C VAL A 173 -21.60 13.33 12.84
N LEU A 174 -21.23 13.61 14.10
CA LEU A 174 -20.37 14.74 14.43
C LEU A 174 -18.96 14.59 13.86
N SER A 175 -18.38 13.39 13.79
CA SER A 175 -17.04 13.21 13.22
C SER A 175 -17.04 13.47 11.71
N TYR A 176 -18.05 12.99 10.98
CA TYR A 176 -18.25 13.32 9.56
C TYR A 176 -18.43 14.82 9.32
N ALA A 177 -19.23 15.48 10.16
CA ALA A 177 -19.42 16.92 10.10
C ALA A 177 -18.09 17.67 10.29
N ILE A 178 -17.27 17.27 11.25
CA ILE A 178 -15.98 17.91 11.51
C ILE A 178 -14.98 17.62 10.39
N ALA A 179 -14.94 16.39 9.87
CA ALA A 179 -14.08 16.00 8.77
C ALA A 179 -14.39 16.77 7.48
N SER A 180 -15.66 17.18 7.28
CA SER A 180 -16.05 18.03 6.15
C SER A 180 -15.39 19.42 6.17
N GLY A 181 -14.91 19.87 7.34
CA GLY A 181 -14.34 21.20 7.51
C GLY A 181 -15.36 22.33 7.49
N ASN A 182 -16.66 22.05 7.39
CA ASN A 182 -17.71 23.08 7.36
C ASN A 182 -18.15 23.46 8.77
N ILE A 183 -17.77 24.67 9.19
CA ILE A 183 -18.09 25.19 10.53
C ILE A 183 -19.59 25.34 10.77
N ASP A 184 -20.37 25.73 9.76
CA ASP A 184 -21.82 25.96 9.89
C ASP A 184 -22.55 24.64 10.18
N ILE A 185 -22.16 23.56 9.50
CA ILE A 185 -22.68 22.20 9.74
C ILE A 185 -22.35 21.77 11.18
N VAL A 186 -21.10 21.92 11.59
CA VAL A 186 -20.64 21.52 12.94
C VAL A 186 -21.35 22.31 14.03
N GLU A 187 -21.45 23.63 13.88
CA GLU A 187 -22.15 24.49 14.82
C GLU A 187 -23.63 24.12 14.92
N TYR A 188 -24.28 23.90 13.78
CA TYR A 188 -25.69 23.53 13.74
C TYR A 188 -25.96 22.18 14.43
N ILE A 189 -25.15 21.15 14.14
CA ILE A 189 -25.28 19.82 14.76
C ILE A 189 -25.07 19.89 16.27
N ILE A 190 -24.00 20.56 16.73
CA ILE A 190 -23.70 20.66 18.16
C ILE A 190 -24.81 21.41 18.90
N ASN A 191 -25.32 22.50 18.33
CA ASN A 191 -26.37 23.30 18.96
C ASN A 191 -27.72 22.58 18.98
N LYS A 192 -28.05 21.80 17.93
CA LYS A 192 -29.30 21.02 17.87
C LYS A 192 -29.29 19.80 18.78
N GLY A 193 -28.19 19.04 18.80
CA GLY A 193 -28.09 17.81 19.57
C GLY A 193 -27.63 18.00 21.01
N ASN A 194 -27.16 19.20 21.39
CA ASN A 194 -26.43 19.43 22.64
C ASN A 194 -25.29 18.40 22.83
N LEU A 195 -24.63 18.05 21.73
CA LEU A 195 -23.65 16.96 21.69
C LEU A 195 -22.38 17.36 22.44
N LYS A 196 -21.82 16.40 23.16
CA LYS A 196 -20.50 16.56 23.77
C LYS A 196 -19.43 16.38 22.69
N ILE A 197 -18.55 17.36 22.55
CA ILE A 197 -17.44 17.30 21.59
C ILE A 197 -16.34 16.39 22.16
N PRO A 198 -15.99 15.27 21.51
CA PRO A 198 -14.84 14.47 21.89
C PRO A 198 -13.52 15.23 21.73
N ARG A 199 -12.48 14.86 22.47
CA ARG A 199 -11.18 15.56 22.40
C ARG A 199 -10.50 15.40 21.04
N TYR A 200 -10.59 14.22 20.43
CA TYR A 200 -9.96 13.93 19.13
C TYR A 200 -10.54 14.76 17.98
N SER A 201 -11.74 15.33 18.14
CA SER A 201 -12.37 16.26 17.20
C SER A 201 -11.48 17.43 16.82
N LEU A 202 -10.62 17.90 17.72
CA LEU A 202 -9.67 18.97 17.41
C LEU A 202 -8.61 18.52 16.39
N THR A 203 -8.21 17.25 16.43
CA THR A 203 -7.27 16.67 15.45
C THR A 203 -7.94 16.52 14.10
N ILE A 204 -9.18 16.02 14.04
CA ILE A 204 -9.95 15.92 12.80
C ILE A 204 -10.15 17.33 12.19
N ALA A 205 -10.50 18.32 13.00
CA ALA A 205 -10.62 19.71 12.56
C ALA A 205 -9.31 20.26 11.99
N ALA A 206 -8.17 19.95 12.62
CA ALA A 206 -6.87 20.34 12.12
C ALA A 206 -6.53 19.68 10.77
N ILE A 207 -6.94 18.42 10.56
CA ILE A 207 -6.80 17.69 9.29
C ILE A 207 -7.71 18.27 8.19
N SER A 208 -8.87 18.84 8.55
CA SER A 208 -9.75 19.51 7.58
C SER A 208 -9.16 20.79 6.98
N GLY A 209 -8.16 21.39 7.65
CA GLY A 209 -7.53 22.64 7.22
C GLY A 209 -8.33 23.92 7.51
N ASN A 210 -9.53 23.82 8.09
CA ASN A 210 -10.34 24.98 8.41
C ASN A 210 -9.97 25.57 9.79
N LEU A 211 -9.20 26.66 9.80
CA LEU A 211 -8.78 27.34 11.03
C LEU A 211 -9.96 27.86 11.87
N SER A 212 -11.03 28.35 11.26
CA SER A 212 -12.22 28.82 11.99
C SER A 212 -12.88 27.67 12.75
N LEU A 213 -12.98 26.50 12.12
CA LEU A 213 -13.48 25.30 12.77
C LEU A 213 -12.56 24.84 13.91
N VAL A 214 -11.24 24.91 13.71
CA VAL A 214 -10.26 24.65 14.78
C VAL A 214 -10.48 25.58 15.97
N HIS A 215 -10.62 26.89 15.73
CA HIS A 215 -10.92 27.86 16.79
C HIS A 215 -12.21 27.53 17.54
N TYR A 216 -13.28 27.22 16.80
CA TYR A 216 -14.57 26.88 17.37
C TYR A 216 -14.50 25.65 18.29
N ILE A 217 -13.93 24.55 17.80
CA ILE A 217 -13.80 23.31 18.58
C ILE A 217 -12.86 23.53 19.77
N HIS A 218 -11.73 24.21 19.57
CA HIS A 218 -10.79 24.48 20.64
C HIS A 218 -11.44 25.28 21.78
N GLN A 219 -12.18 26.35 21.45
CA GLN A 219 -12.89 27.17 22.44
C GLN A 219 -13.92 26.35 23.23
N ARG A 220 -14.64 25.44 22.56
CA ARG A 220 -15.67 24.58 23.18
C ARG A 220 -15.09 23.48 24.08
N LEU A 221 -13.92 22.93 23.75
CA LEU A 221 -13.24 21.93 24.58
C LEU A 221 -12.69 22.53 25.89
N GLY A 222 -12.34 23.83 25.87
CA GLY A 222 -11.79 24.57 27.00
C GLY A 222 -10.32 24.23 27.31
N ASN A 223 -9.65 25.10 28.07
CA ASN A 223 -8.21 25.04 28.38
C ASN A 223 -7.85 23.94 29.40
N LYS A 224 -8.17 22.68 29.12
CA LYS A 224 -7.64 21.55 29.90
C LYS A 224 -6.25 21.21 29.38
N LYS A 225 -5.23 21.53 30.19
CA LYS A 225 -3.77 21.49 29.90
C LYS A 225 -3.17 20.17 29.37
N GLU A 226 -3.93 19.12 29.13
CA GLU A 226 -3.38 17.78 28.88
C GLU A 226 -3.56 17.32 27.42
N ASN A 227 -2.46 17.34 26.67
CA ASN A 227 -2.12 16.52 25.50
C ASN A 227 -2.95 16.59 24.21
N VAL A 228 -4.13 17.23 24.16
CA VAL A 228 -4.96 17.28 22.93
C VAL A 228 -4.37 18.17 21.83
N PHE A 229 -3.50 19.13 22.20
CA PHE A 229 -2.88 20.07 21.25
C PHE A 229 -1.79 19.43 20.40
N SER A 230 -1.10 18.42 20.95
CA SER A 230 0.04 17.76 20.33
C SER A 230 -0.31 17.12 18.99
N SER A 231 -1.39 16.32 18.96
CA SER A 231 -1.83 15.63 17.75
C SER A 231 -2.37 16.60 16.71
N ALA A 232 -3.21 17.55 17.10
CA ALA A 232 -3.76 18.56 16.18
C ALA A 232 -2.65 19.40 15.52
N PHE A 233 -1.64 19.82 16.29
CA PHE A 233 -0.51 20.58 15.78
C PHE A 233 0.38 19.75 14.83
N VAL A 234 0.71 18.51 15.19
CA VAL A 234 1.51 17.61 14.33
C VAL A 234 0.74 17.23 13.06
N SER A 235 -0.56 16.96 13.16
CA SER A 235 -1.41 16.66 12.00
C SER A 235 -1.56 17.87 11.08
N ALA A 236 -1.72 19.08 11.61
CA ALA A 236 -1.72 20.30 10.79
C ALA A 236 -0.39 20.48 10.05
N ALA A 237 0.73 20.17 10.72
CA ALA A 237 2.06 20.23 10.11
C ALA A 237 2.22 19.21 8.97
N HIS A 238 1.76 17.98 9.19
CA HIS A 238 1.81 16.91 8.19
C HIS A 238 0.90 17.16 6.97
N ASN A 239 -0.23 17.88 7.15
CA ASN A 239 -1.18 18.17 6.07
C ASN A 239 -0.98 19.57 5.42
N GLY A 240 0.03 20.33 5.84
CA GLY A 240 0.41 21.56 5.14
C GLY A 240 -0.31 22.83 5.59
N PHE A 241 -1.08 22.79 6.67
CA PHE A 241 -1.89 23.92 7.15
C PHE A 241 -1.12 24.86 8.09
N LEU A 242 -0.32 25.76 7.49
CA LEU A 242 0.56 26.67 8.21
C LEU A 242 -0.17 27.59 9.21
N ASP A 243 -1.37 28.06 8.89
CA ASP A 243 -2.10 28.96 9.80
C ASP A 243 -2.56 28.23 11.08
N ILE A 244 -2.90 26.94 10.98
CA ILE A 244 -3.21 26.09 12.14
C ILE A 244 -1.94 25.76 12.93
N VAL A 245 -0.82 25.50 12.24
CA VAL A 245 0.49 25.34 12.89
C VAL A 245 0.86 26.59 13.69
N ARG A 246 0.72 27.78 13.09
CA ARG A 246 0.97 29.08 13.76
C ARG A 246 0.08 29.26 14.99
N TYR A 247 -1.19 28.89 14.87
CA TYR A 247 -2.15 29.01 15.95
C TYR A 247 -1.73 28.20 17.20
N PHE A 248 -1.29 26.95 17.02
CA PHE A 248 -0.90 26.09 18.14
C PHE A 248 0.57 26.19 18.57
N PHE A 249 1.39 26.95 17.84
CA PHE A 249 2.84 26.93 18.02
C PHE A 249 3.30 27.30 19.43
N ALA A 250 2.69 28.32 20.03
CA ALA A 250 3.08 28.80 21.37
C ALA A 250 2.93 27.72 22.44
N ASP A 251 1.89 26.90 22.33
CA ASP A 251 1.52 25.87 23.31
C ASP A 251 2.14 24.49 22.98
N SER A 252 2.68 24.30 21.76
CA SER A 252 3.13 23.00 21.24
C SER A 252 4.64 22.97 20.93
N LYS A 253 5.44 23.79 21.62
CA LYS A 253 6.90 23.89 21.39
C LYS A 253 7.64 22.57 21.61
N LYS A 254 7.16 21.72 22.52
CA LYS A 254 7.76 20.42 22.81
C LYS A 254 7.60 19.45 21.63
N GLU A 255 6.49 19.56 20.91
CA GLU A 255 6.13 18.72 19.77
C GLU A 255 6.61 19.28 18.43
N ALA A 256 7.03 20.55 18.39
CA ALA A 256 7.55 21.23 17.19
C ALA A 256 8.67 20.48 16.46
N PRO A 257 9.63 19.80 17.13
CA PRO A 257 10.60 18.93 16.46
C PRO A 257 9.93 17.80 15.65
N LYS A 258 8.93 17.13 16.23
CA LYS A 258 8.16 16.06 15.58
C LYS A 258 7.29 16.61 14.45
N ALA A 259 6.61 17.73 14.68
CA ALA A 259 5.82 18.42 13.66
C ALA A 259 6.68 18.81 12.44
N MET A 260 7.91 19.28 12.66
CA MET A 260 8.85 19.58 11.58
C MET A 260 9.22 18.33 10.78
N ALA A 261 9.48 17.20 11.45
CA ALA A 261 9.77 15.94 10.77
C ALA A 261 8.59 15.47 9.91
N MET A 262 7.36 15.56 10.43
CA MET A 262 6.15 15.20 9.67
C MET A 262 5.82 16.17 8.53
N ALA A 263 6.10 17.47 8.69
CA ALA A 263 5.99 18.43 7.60
C ALA A 263 7.03 18.16 6.50
N ALA A 264 8.26 17.79 6.89
CA ALA A 264 9.30 17.42 5.95
C ALA A 264 8.98 16.14 5.18
N SER A 265 8.39 15.13 5.84
CA SER A 265 7.97 13.88 5.19
C SER A 265 6.86 14.08 4.16
N ALA A 266 6.00 15.09 4.37
CA ALA A 266 4.97 15.48 3.42
C ALA A 266 5.41 16.57 2.42
N GLY A 267 6.66 17.05 2.51
CA GLY A 267 7.21 18.06 1.60
C GLY A 267 6.72 19.50 1.83
N HIS A 268 6.14 19.80 2.99
CA HIS A 268 5.61 21.13 3.32
C HIS A 268 6.71 22.10 3.79
N LYS A 269 7.50 22.55 2.82
CA LYS A 269 8.64 23.47 3.01
C LYS A 269 8.30 24.71 3.86
N HIS A 270 7.18 25.38 3.58
CA HIS A 270 6.77 26.61 4.25
C HIS A 270 6.57 26.43 5.76
N ILE A 271 6.14 25.24 6.19
CA ILE A 271 6.00 24.90 7.61
C ILE A 271 7.37 24.62 8.22
N VAL A 272 8.23 23.87 7.52
CA VAL A 272 9.59 23.60 7.98
C VAL A 272 10.35 24.91 8.17
N GLU A 273 10.31 25.82 7.18
CA GLU A 273 10.91 27.17 7.28
C GLU A 273 10.35 27.97 8.45
N TYR A 274 9.03 27.99 8.61
CA TYR A 274 8.41 28.67 9.75
C TYR A 274 8.93 28.16 11.10
N LEU A 275 8.99 26.83 11.28
CA LEU A 275 9.48 26.24 12.52
C LEU A 275 10.97 26.54 12.75
N LEU A 276 11.80 26.48 11.71
CA LEU A 276 13.22 26.83 11.77
C LEU A 276 13.44 28.31 12.12
N MET A 277 12.69 29.23 11.49
CA MET A 277 12.73 30.66 11.79
C MET A 277 12.34 30.98 13.23
N ASN A 278 11.50 30.14 13.86
CA ASN A 278 11.11 30.25 15.25
C ASN A 278 12.04 29.49 16.23
N GLY A 279 13.24 29.12 15.78
CA GLY A 279 14.28 28.56 16.63
C GLY A 279 14.12 27.08 16.98
N ILE A 280 13.24 26.35 16.27
CA ILE A 280 13.15 24.90 16.42
C ILE A 280 14.37 24.26 15.75
N SER A 281 15.00 23.33 16.46
CA SER A 281 16.16 22.61 15.94
C SER A 281 15.80 21.79 14.69
N PRO A 282 16.60 21.84 13.61
CA PRO A 282 16.42 20.99 12.43
C PRO A 282 16.68 19.49 12.71
N ASN A 283 17.21 19.16 13.89
CA ASN A 283 17.61 17.81 14.29
C ASN A 283 16.57 17.12 15.17
N GLY A 284 15.36 17.69 15.24
CA GLY A 284 14.18 17.03 15.78
C GLY A 284 13.93 15.69 15.10
N VAL A 285 13.30 14.75 15.80
CA VAL A 285 13.02 13.42 15.25
C VAL A 285 11.54 13.08 15.33
N SER A 286 11.09 12.22 14.40
CA SER A 286 9.80 11.54 14.48
C SER A 286 9.81 10.41 15.52
N ASP A 287 8.71 9.67 15.62
CA ASP A 287 8.63 8.46 16.45
C ASP A 287 9.54 7.32 15.94
N GLU A 288 10.03 7.40 14.70
CA GLU A 288 11.00 6.46 14.09
C GLU A 288 12.47 6.92 14.26
N GLY A 289 12.71 7.99 15.03
CA GLY A 289 14.05 8.58 15.17
C GLY A 289 14.53 9.35 13.94
N LYS A 290 13.75 9.44 12.85
CA LYS A 290 14.14 10.12 11.62
C LYS A 290 14.09 11.64 11.74
N THR A 291 15.14 12.30 11.25
CA THR A 291 15.21 13.77 11.17
C THR A 291 14.43 14.31 9.96
N PRO A 292 14.05 15.60 9.97
CA PRO A 292 13.58 16.31 8.77
C PRO A 292 14.49 16.14 7.55
N LEU A 293 15.82 16.07 7.75
CA LEU A 293 16.78 15.88 6.67
C LEU A 293 16.66 14.49 6.03
N ILE A 294 16.52 13.44 6.85
CA ILE A 294 16.27 12.08 6.35
C ILE A 294 14.98 12.07 5.52
N TYR A 295 13.88 12.63 6.05
CA TYR A 295 12.62 12.69 5.32
C TYR A 295 12.72 13.47 4.00
N ALA A 296 13.40 14.63 4.00
CA ALA A 296 13.62 15.42 2.79
C ALA A 296 14.39 14.64 1.71
N ILE A 297 15.34 13.78 2.11
CA ILE A 297 16.05 12.86 1.23
C ILE A 297 15.11 11.76 0.73
N GLU A 298 14.29 11.17 1.61
CA GLU A 298 13.36 10.10 1.24
C GLU A 298 12.42 10.52 0.10
N ILE A 299 11.90 11.76 0.15
CA ILE A 299 11.04 12.34 -0.89
C ILE A 299 11.84 13.02 -2.02
N SER A 300 13.18 12.97 -1.99
CA SER A 300 14.08 13.60 -2.97
C SER A 300 13.85 15.12 -3.18
N ASN A 301 13.49 15.85 -2.13
CA ASN A 301 13.23 17.30 -2.20
C ASN A 301 14.52 18.10 -1.97
N ASN A 302 15.23 18.43 -3.06
CA ASN A 302 16.48 19.17 -3.03
C ASN A 302 16.40 20.54 -2.34
N GLU A 303 15.30 21.28 -2.56
CA GLU A 303 15.10 22.60 -1.96
C GLU A 303 14.97 22.51 -0.45
N LEU A 304 14.21 21.53 0.04
CA LEU A 304 14.04 21.28 1.47
C LEU A 304 15.35 20.81 2.13
N ILE A 305 16.13 19.98 1.43
CA ILE A 305 17.48 19.58 1.87
C ILE A 305 18.37 20.81 2.03
N ASP A 306 18.38 21.72 1.04
CA ASP A 306 19.19 22.94 1.10
C ASP A 306 18.79 23.85 2.26
N ILE A 307 17.50 24.00 2.52
CA ILE A 307 17.00 24.76 3.67
C ILE A 307 17.50 24.15 4.97
N LEU A 308 17.32 22.85 5.16
CA LEU A 308 17.73 22.17 6.39
C LEU A 308 19.23 22.27 6.62
N ILE A 309 20.04 22.10 5.57
CA ILE A 309 21.50 22.28 5.64
C ILE A 309 21.87 23.72 5.98
N ASN A 310 21.20 24.72 5.40
CA ASN A 310 21.43 26.14 5.70
C ASN A 310 21.11 26.47 7.17
N TYR A 311 20.12 25.80 7.75
CA TYR A 311 19.79 25.89 9.17
C TYR A 311 20.60 24.96 10.08
N LYS A 312 21.74 24.42 9.59
CA LYS A 312 22.68 23.57 10.35
C LYS A 312 22.09 22.23 10.81
N ALA A 313 21.29 21.59 9.96
CA ALA A 313 20.95 20.18 10.14
C ALA A 313 22.22 19.33 10.25
N ASP A 314 22.22 18.39 11.19
CA ASP A 314 23.31 17.44 11.40
C ASP A 314 23.27 16.39 10.29
N ILE A 315 24.26 16.48 9.40
CA ILE A 315 24.46 15.62 8.23
C ILE A 315 24.64 14.14 8.61
N ASN A 316 25.01 13.85 9.86
CA ASN A 316 25.30 12.51 10.34
C ASN A 316 24.29 11.99 11.37
N LYS A 317 23.26 12.78 11.70
CA LYS A 317 22.23 12.35 12.67
C LYS A 317 21.44 11.19 12.09
N ALA A 318 21.63 10.01 12.69
CA ALA A 318 20.99 8.78 12.29
C ALA A 318 19.60 8.61 12.92
N ASP A 319 18.80 7.73 12.29
CA ASP A 319 17.54 7.22 12.85
C ASP A 319 17.79 6.14 13.92
N ASP A 320 16.71 5.50 14.39
CA ASP A 320 16.77 4.45 15.43
C ASP A 320 17.48 3.16 14.95
N ASP A 321 17.58 2.96 13.64
CA ASP A 321 18.34 1.87 13.00
C ASP A 321 19.81 2.23 12.73
N TYR A 322 20.27 3.39 13.23
CA TYR A 322 21.59 3.96 12.96
C TYR A 322 21.84 4.29 11.47
N ARG A 323 20.79 4.46 10.67
CA ARG A 323 20.92 4.85 9.26
C ARG A 323 21.11 6.35 9.13
N THR A 324 22.21 6.75 8.50
CA THR A 324 22.54 8.16 8.27
C THR A 324 21.90 8.70 6.99
N PRO A 325 21.76 10.03 6.85
CA PRO A 325 21.34 10.67 5.60
C PRO A 325 22.08 10.16 4.35
N LEU A 326 23.38 9.90 4.45
CA LEU A 326 24.18 9.37 3.34
C LEU A 326 23.78 7.94 2.96
N MET A 327 23.41 7.09 3.93
CA MET A 327 22.91 5.74 3.63
C MET A 327 21.58 5.78 2.90
N TYR A 328 20.68 6.69 3.29
CA TYR A 328 19.42 6.91 2.57
C TYR A 328 19.64 7.35 1.13
N ALA A 329 20.50 8.35 0.90
CA ALA A 329 20.83 8.82 -0.44
C ALA A 329 21.48 7.70 -1.29
N ALA A 330 22.37 6.90 -0.68
CA ALA A 330 23.04 5.80 -1.34
C ALA A 330 22.10 4.64 -1.70
N PHE A 331 21.16 4.30 -0.82
CA PHE A 331 20.13 3.30 -1.06
C PHE A 331 19.22 3.73 -2.22
N GLN A 332 18.79 4.99 -2.25
CA GLN A 332 17.91 5.51 -3.31
C GLN A 332 18.62 5.81 -4.64
N GLY A 333 19.95 5.79 -4.67
CA GLY A 333 20.73 6.10 -5.88
C GLY A 333 20.75 7.58 -6.24
N LYS A 334 20.57 8.48 -5.26
CA LYS A 334 20.48 9.92 -5.49
C LYS A 334 21.87 10.56 -5.47
N VAL A 335 22.56 10.53 -6.61
CA VAL A 335 23.96 10.95 -6.76
C VAL A 335 24.19 12.39 -6.31
N GLU A 336 23.37 13.33 -6.80
CA GLU A 336 23.49 14.76 -6.43
C GLU A 336 23.31 15.00 -4.93
N ILE A 337 22.37 14.28 -4.29
CA ILE A 337 22.14 14.37 -2.85
C ILE A 337 23.32 13.77 -2.09
N ALA A 338 23.80 12.59 -2.49
CA ALA A 338 24.96 11.95 -1.87
C ALA A 338 26.22 12.82 -1.97
N GLU A 339 26.46 13.43 -3.14
CA GLU A 339 27.57 14.35 -3.36
C GLU A 339 27.48 15.56 -2.43
N LYS A 340 26.30 16.19 -2.37
CA LYS A 340 26.02 17.31 -1.45
C LYS A 340 26.30 16.95 0.01
N LEU A 341 25.86 15.77 0.46
CA LEU A 341 26.10 15.30 1.84
C LEU A 341 27.60 15.08 2.09
N LEU A 342 28.32 14.48 1.14
CA LEU A 342 29.77 14.26 1.25
C LEU A 342 30.56 15.57 1.29
N ASP A 343 30.16 16.58 0.51
CA ASP A 343 30.75 17.93 0.55
C ASP A 343 30.54 18.62 1.90
N LYS A 344 29.44 18.28 2.58
CA LYS A 344 29.15 18.70 3.96
C LYS A 344 29.75 17.77 5.02
N LYS A 345 30.73 16.94 4.66
CA LYS A 345 31.48 16.04 5.55
C LYS A 345 30.61 14.95 6.20
N ALA A 346 29.68 14.38 5.44
CA ALA A 346 29.02 13.14 5.86
C ALA A 346 30.04 12.05 6.18
N ASP A 347 29.84 11.33 7.28
CA ASP A 347 30.68 10.23 7.70
C ASP A 347 30.46 9.03 6.78
N ILE A 348 31.40 8.86 5.87
CA ILE A 348 31.41 7.78 4.89
C ILE A 348 31.60 6.40 5.53
N LYS A 349 32.11 6.33 6.77
CA LYS A 349 32.38 5.09 7.52
C LYS A 349 31.28 4.70 8.49
N ALA A 350 30.27 5.55 8.69
CA ALA A 350 29.12 5.20 9.52
C ALA A 350 28.48 3.89 9.03
N VAL A 351 27.95 3.11 9.97
CA VAL A 351 27.25 1.85 9.72
C VAL A 351 25.94 1.80 10.47
N ASP A 352 24.93 1.15 9.88
CA ASP A 352 23.64 0.91 10.51
C ASP A 352 23.71 -0.19 11.60
N SER A 353 22.57 -0.51 12.21
CA SER A 353 22.43 -1.49 13.29
C SER A 353 22.95 -2.90 12.94
N ILE A 354 23.08 -3.23 11.66
CA ILE A 354 23.59 -4.51 11.18
C ILE A 354 24.97 -4.41 10.49
N GLY A 355 25.62 -3.24 10.60
CA GLY A 355 26.99 -3.04 10.14
C GLY A 355 27.11 -2.67 8.65
N ARG A 356 26.04 -2.20 7.99
CA ARG A 356 26.09 -1.77 6.58
C ARG A 356 26.39 -0.29 6.49
N SER A 357 27.40 0.07 5.70
CA SER A 357 27.72 1.46 5.37
C SER A 357 26.95 1.97 4.15
N ALA A 358 27.05 3.27 3.85
CA ALA A 358 26.49 3.84 2.63
C ALA A 358 26.97 3.11 1.35
N MET A 359 28.22 2.64 1.34
CA MET A 359 28.75 1.82 0.24
C MET A 359 27.97 0.49 0.09
N VAL A 360 27.69 -0.18 1.21
CA VAL A 360 26.91 -1.43 1.19
C VAL A 360 25.48 -1.16 0.73
N HIS A 361 24.85 -0.08 1.19
CA HIS A 361 23.52 0.35 0.72
C HIS A 361 23.48 0.61 -0.79
N ALA A 362 24.50 1.26 -1.36
CA ALA A 362 24.62 1.45 -2.81
C ALA A 362 24.79 0.12 -3.56
N ILE A 363 25.57 -0.81 -3.00
CA ILE A 363 25.87 -2.12 -3.59
C ILE A 363 24.63 -3.02 -3.62
N ILE A 364 23.88 -3.12 -2.52
CA ILE A 364 22.68 -3.95 -2.48
C ILE A 364 21.61 -3.43 -3.47
N MET A 365 21.61 -2.12 -3.74
CA MET A 365 20.67 -1.48 -4.67
C MET A 365 21.17 -1.37 -6.12
N GLY A 366 22.45 -1.63 -6.40
CA GLY A 366 22.98 -1.58 -7.78
C GLY A 366 23.30 -0.17 -8.27
N ASN A 367 23.50 0.76 -7.35
CA ASN A 367 23.74 2.18 -7.61
C ASN A 367 25.23 2.43 -7.90
N ILE A 368 25.68 2.00 -9.07
CA ILE A 368 27.10 2.06 -9.47
C ILE A 368 27.65 3.49 -9.42
N ASP A 369 26.86 4.50 -9.80
CA ASP A 369 27.32 5.90 -9.76
C ASP A 369 27.59 6.38 -8.33
N ILE A 370 26.80 5.90 -7.35
CA ILE A 370 27.08 6.15 -5.93
C ILE A 370 28.33 5.39 -5.48
N ILE A 371 28.52 4.15 -5.93
CA ILE A 371 29.72 3.37 -5.61
C ILE A 371 30.96 4.12 -6.08
N GLU A 372 30.98 4.59 -7.33
CA GLU A 372 32.08 5.38 -7.89
C GLU A 372 32.28 6.71 -7.15
N LEU A 373 31.19 7.41 -6.82
CA LEU A 373 31.25 8.64 -6.03
C LEU A 373 31.94 8.38 -4.67
N LEU A 374 31.51 7.36 -3.93
CA LEU A 374 32.08 7.02 -2.63
C LEU A 374 33.55 6.58 -2.74
N ARG A 375 33.92 5.86 -3.80
CA ARG A 375 35.33 5.51 -4.10
C ARG A 375 36.18 6.75 -4.35
N SER A 376 35.66 7.71 -5.13
CA SER A 376 36.36 8.97 -5.41
C SER A 376 36.67 9.78 -4.15
N ARG A 377 35.86 9.61 -3.09
CA ARG A 377 36.04 10.21 -1.77
C ARG A 377 36.88 9.35 -0.80
N GLY A 378 37.55 8.30 -1.30
CA GLY A 378 38.52 7.49 -0.55
C GLY A 378 37.93 6.30 0.24
N TYR A 379 36.70 5.88 -0.05
CA TYR A 379 36.14 4.68 0.58
C TYR A 379 36.62 3.40 -0.09
N SER A 380 37.13 2.46 0.71
CA SER A 380 37.57 1.14 0.21
C SER A 380 36.40 0.15 0.11
N LEU A 381 36.38 -0.62 -0.98
CA LEU A 381 35.47 -1.76 -1.19
C LEU A 381 35.83 -3.01 -0.36
N THR A 382 36.82 -2.93 0.53
CA THR A 382 37.31 -4.09 1.30
C THR A 382 36.78 -4.14 2.73
N ASN A 383 35.94 -3.17 3.14
CA ASN A 383 35.40 -3.16 4.50
C ASN A 383 34.45 -4.34 4.71
N LYS A 384 34.66 -5.07 5.80
CA LYS A 384 33.89 -6.25 6.18
C LYS A 384 32.96 -5.93 7.33
N SER A 385 31.80 -6.60 7.37
CA SER A 385 30.95 -6.59 8.57
C SER A 385 31.61 -7.38 9.71
N SER A 386 31.00 -7.34 10.90
CA SER A 386 31.42 -8.15 12.06
C SER A 386 31.48 -9.66 11.78
N ASN A 387 30.71 -10.15 10.81
CA ASN A 387 30.70 -11.56 10.38
C ASN A 387 31.58 -11.83 9.14
N ASN A 388 32.50 -10.92 8.82
CA ASN A 388 33.34 -10.98 7.62
C ASN A 388 32.57 -10.99 6.28
N ILE A 389 31.31 -10.52 6.26
CA ILE A 389 30.54 -10.40 5.01
C ILE A 389 31.15 -9.29 4.17
N THR A 390 31.54 -9.64 2.94
CA THR A 390 32.15 -8.70 1.99
C THR A 390 31.07 -7.97 1.19
N PRO A 391 31.41 -6.86 0.52
CA PRO A 391 30.44 -6.19 -0.35
C PRO A 391 29.95 -7.07 -1.50
N LEU A 392 30.78 -7.97 -2.03
CA LEU A 392 30.32 -8.95 -3.04
C LEU A 392 29.28 -9.91 -2.44
N MET A 393 29.50 -10.39 -1.22
CA MET A 393 28.52 -11.25 -0.54
C MET A 393 27.21 -10.50 -0.29
N TRP A 394 27.27 -9.22 0.12
CA TRP A 394 26.07 -8.39 0.25
C TRP A 394 25.33 -8.22 -1.09
N ALA A 395 26.04 -7.96 -2.19
CA ALA A 395 25.44 -7.88 -3.51
C ALA A 395 24.69 -9.17 -3.88
N ILE A 396 25.24 -10.34 -3.52
CA ILE A 396 24.60 -11.63 -3.76
C ILE A 396 23.42 -11.86 -2.83
N ILE A 397 23.56 -11.58 -1.52
CA ILE A 397 22.47 -11.75 -0.53
C ILE A 397 21.20 -11.00 -0.94
N TYR A 398 21.36 -9.85 -1.60
CA TYR A 398 20.27 -8.99 -2.09
C TYR A 398 19.99 -9.12 -3.61
N ASP A 399 20.51 -10.16 -4.26
CA ASP A 399 20.24 -10.48 -5.67
C ASP A 399 20.55 -9.34 -6.66
N ASN A 400 21.66 -8.63 -6.43
CA ASN A 400 22.06 -7.51 -7.28
C ASN A 400 23.14 -7.90 -8.29
N LEU A 401 22.73 -8.52 -9.40
CA LEU A 401 23.65 -8.96 -10.47
C LEU A 401 24.52 -7.82 -11.01
N LYS A 402 24.00 -6.58 -11.08
CA LYS A 402 24.74 -5.41 -11.58
C LYS A 402 25.94 -5.12 -10.69
N SER A 403 25.74 -5.05 -9.38
CA SER A 403 26.82 -4.89 -8.41
C SER A 403 27.76 -6.09 -8.38
N VAL A 404 27.24 -7.32 -8.49
CA VAL A 404 28.07 -8.53 -8.58
C VAL A 404 29.05 -8.45 -9.76
N LYS A 405 28.54 -8.11 -10.96
CA LYS A 405 29.37 -7.93 -12.16
C LYS A 405 30.42 -6.85 -11.95
N TYR A 406 29.99 -5.69 -11.47
CA TYR A 406 30.88 -4.55 -11.21
C TYR A 406 32.02 -4.91 -10.24
N LEU A 407 31.70 -5.51 -9.09
CA LEU A 407 32.69 -5.85 -8.05
C LEU A 407 33.68 -6.92 -8.52
N ILE A 408 33.23 -7.93 -9.27
CA ILE A 408 34.13 -8.97 -9.81
C ILE A 408 35.03 -8.41 -10.91
N GLN A 409 34.50 -7.52 -11.75
CA GLN A 409 35.27 -6.84 -12.81
C GLN A 409 36.33 -5.90 -12.22
N ASP A 410 36.03 -5.22 -11.12
CA ASP A 410 36.98 -4.37 -10.40
C ASP A 410 38.16 -5.18 -9.83
N ASN A 411 37.86 -6.29 -9.15
CA ASN A 411 38.90 -7.16 -8.60
C ASN A 411 38.42 -8.60 -8.43
N ILE A 412 38.78 -9.47 -9.37
CA ILE A 412 38.39 -10.90 -9.38
C ILE A 412 38.81 -11.66 -8.11
N LYS A 413 39.86 -11.20 -7.38
CA LYS A 413 40.33 -11.86 -6.15
C LYS A 413 39.32 -11.79 -5.00
N VAL A 414 38.33 -10.90 -5.07
CA VAL A 414 37.26 -10.80 -4.06
C VAL A 414 36.44 -12.10 -3.94
N LEU A 415 36.48 -12.96 -4.97
CA LEU A 415 35.84 -14.28 -4.97
C LEU A 415 36.51 -15.30 -4.02
N ASP A 416 37.77 -15.10 -3.64
CA ASP A 416 38.49 -15.96 -2.69
C ASP A 416 38.17 -15.61 -1.23
N GLU A 417 37.52 -14.47 -0.99
CA GLU A 417 37.17 -14.03 0.36
C GLU A 417 36.07 -14.89 0.98
N LYS A 418 36.15 -15.06 2.30
CA LYS A 418 35.29 -15.92 3.09
C LYS A 418 34.71 -15.18 4.30
N ASP A 419 33.48 -15.52 4.64
CA ASP A 419 32.85 -15.14 5.90
C ASP A 419 33.41 -15.96 7.08
N VAL A 420 32.87 -15.74 8.28
CA VAL A 420 33.25 -16.49 9.50
C VAL A 420 33.02 -18.01 9.40
N ASN A 421 32.08 -18.46 8.56
CA ASN A 421 31.78 -19.88 8.32
C ASN A 421 32.63 -20.48 7.19
N GLY A 422 33.49 -19.67 6.56
CA GLY A 422 34.31 -20.10 5.43
C GLY A 422 33.56 -20.06 4.10
N TRP A 423 32.36 -19.49 4.06
CA TRP A 423 31.56 -19.34 2.85
C TRP A 423 32.09 -18.20 2.00
N ASN A 424 32.31 -18.48 0.72
CA ASN A 424 32.64 -17.45 -0.27
C ASN A 424 31.39 -16.98 -1.03
N ALA A 425 31.53 -15.93 -1.83
CA ALA A 425 30.45 -15.37 -2.66
C ALA A 425 29.72 -16.44 -3.52
N PHE A 426 30.46 -17.39 -4.08
CA PHE A 426 29.89 -18.47 -4.89
C PHE A 426 28.98 -19.40 -4.09
N MET A 427 29.37 -19.75 -2.86
CA MET A 427 28.56 -20.56 -1.95
C MET A 427 27.26 -19.86 -1.56
N PHE A 428 27.29 -18.55 -1.29
CA PHE A 428 26.08 -17.75 -1.05
C PHE A 428 25.14 -17.80 -2.26
N ALA A 429 25.65 -17.65 -3.48
CA ALA A 429 24.84 -17.71 -4.70
C ALA A 429 24.18 -19.09 -4.89
N CYS A 430 24.94 -20.16 -4.61
CA CYS A 430 24.43 -21.54 -4.68
C CYS A 430 23.35 -21.81 -3.64
N ALA A 431 23.53 -21.36 -2.40
CA ALA A 431 22.52 -21.52 -1.34
C ALA A 431 21.22 -20.78 -1.65
N LYS A 432 21.32 -19.58 -2.22
CA LYS A 432 20.16 -18.74 -2.54
C LYS A 432 19.44 -19.18 -3.82
N GLY A 433 20.13 -19.81 -4.76
CA GLY A 433 19.56 -20.29 -6.02
C GLY A 433 19.69 -19.32 -7.20
N TYR A 434 20.62 -18.36 -7.13
CA TYR A 434 20.83 -17.34 -8.17
C TYR A 434 21.66 -17.91 -9.33
N LEU A 435 20.98 -18.59 -10.26
CA LEU A 435 21.62 -19.35 -11.35
C LEU A 435 22.48 -18.47 -12.27
N ASP A 436 22.02 -17.26 -12.59
CA ASP A 436 22.73 -16.29 -13.41
C ASP A 436 24.04 -15.80 -12.76
N ILE A 437 24.03 -15.56 -11.44
CA ILE A 437 25.21 -15.24 -10.65
C ILE A 437 26.17 -16.44 -10.59
N VAL A 438 25.64 -17.65 -10.35
CA VAL A 438 26.42 -18.91 -10.36
C VAL A 438 27.11 -19.13 -11.70
N GLN A 439 26.37 -19.00 -12.81
CA GLN A 439 26.87 -19.09 -14.18
C GLN A 439 27.96 -18.05 -14.45
N TYR A 440 27.71 -16.79 -14.06
CA TYR A 440 28.66 -15.70 -14.26
C TYR A 440 29.96 -15.93 -13.50
N ILE A 441 29.88 -16.31 -12.22
CA ILE A 441 31.05 -16.60 -11.39
C ILE A 441 31.85 -17.79 -11.94
N LEU A 442 31.19 -18.90 -12.29
CA LEU A 442 31.87 -20.09 -12.83
C LEU A 442 32.55 -19.82 -14.16
N LYS A 443 31.94 -19.00 -15.02
CA LYS A 443 32.56 -18.57 -16.28
C LYS A 443 33.88 -17.85 -16.05
N LEU A 444 33.99 -17.04 -15.00
CA LEU A 444 35.19 -16.23 -14.70
C LEU A 444 36.22 -16.98 -13.84
N SER A 445 35.77 -17.83 -12.92
CA SER A 445 36.63 -18.58 -12.00
C SER A 445 36.16 -20.03 -11.87
N PRO A 446 36.43 -20.91 -12.86
CA PRO A 446 35.94 -22.30 -12.84
C PRO A 446 36.41 -23.09 -11.61
N ASN A 447 37.62 -22.82 -11.12
CA ASN A 447 38.20 -23.51 -9.97
C ASN A 447 37.52 -23.19 -8.63
N ILE A 448 36.64 -22.18 -8.57
CA ILE A 448 35.91 -21.82 -7.35
C ILE A 448 34.99 -22.95 -6.89
N ILE A 449 34.53 -23.80 -7.81
CA ILE A 449 33.69 -24.97 -7.52
C ILE A 449 34.36 -25.98 -6.57
N ASN A 450 35.69 -25.98 -6.51
CA ASN A 450 36.48 -26.88 -5.67
C ASN A 450 36.73 -26.32 -4.25
N LYS A 451 36.35 -25.06 -3.98
CA LYS A 451 36.53 -24.44 -2.66
C LYS A 451 35.50 -25.04 -1.69
N LYS A 452 35.91 -25.21 -0.43
CA LYS A 452 35.06 -25.74 0.64
C LYS A 452 34.90 -24.74 1.80
N SER A 453 33.76 -24.80 2.48
CA SER A 453 33.49 -24.05 3.72
C SER A 453 34.35 -24.58 4.88
N ASN A 454 34.28 -23.94 6.05
CA ASN A 454 34.95 -24.45 7.25
C ASN A 454 34.37 -25.81 7.69
N ASN A 455 33.09 -26.08 7.38
CA ASN A 455 32.42 -27.36 7.59
C ASN A 455 32.68 -28.37 6.45
N LYS A 456 33.67 -28.10 5.58
CA LYS A 456 33.99 -28.91 4.39
C LYS A 456 32.84 -29.04 3.37
N GLU A 457 31.86 -28.15 3.41
CA GLU A 457 30.75 -28.17 2.45
C GLU A 457 31.24 -27.70 1.08
N THR A 458 30.85 -28.42 0.04
CA THR A 458 31.02 -28.01 -1.36
C THR A 458 29.82 -27.18 -1.81
N ALA A 459 29.95 -26.48 -2.94
CA ALA A 459 28.82 -25.79 -3.56
C ALA A 459 27.63 -26.74 -3.84
N LEU A 460 27.93 -28.00 -4.22
CA LEU A 460 26.92 -29.04 -4.44
C LEU A 460 26.18 -29.42 -3.16
N ILE A 461 26.91 -29.61 -2.05
CA ILE A 461 26.32 -29.88 -0.74
C ILE A 461 25.41 -28.72 -0.32
N ILE A 462 25.89 -27.48 -0.46
CA ILE A 462 25.15 -26.27 -0.07
C ILE A 462 23.88 -26.09 -0.90
N ALA A 463 23.95 -26.26 -2.23
CA ALA A 463 22.79 -26.17 -3.11
C ALA A 463 21.76 -27.27 -2.80
N ALA A 464 22.22 -28.48 -2.49
CA ALA A 464 21.35 -29.61 -2.14
C ALA A 464 20.66 -29.42 -0.78
N ASP A 465 21.40 -28.96 0.23
CA ASP A 465 20.89 -28.62 1.56
C ASP A 465 19.77 -27.57 1.51
N ASN A 466 19.88 -26.62 0.58
CA ASN A 466 18.91 -25.53 0.38
C ASN A 466 17.85 -25.82 -0.71
N GLY A 467 17.78 -27.04 -1.23
CA GLY A 467 16.74 -27.45 -2.19
C GLY A 467 16.85 -26.81 -3.58
N LYS A 468 18.03 -26.33 -3.99
CA LYS A 468 18.23 -25.58 -5.25
C LYS A 468 18.49 -26.51 -6.43
N ALA A 469 17.45 -27.21 -6.91
CA ALA A 469 17.54 -28.24 -7.96
C ALA A 469 18.20 -27.74 -9.26
N ASN A 470 17.87 -26.53 -9.72
CA ASN A 470 18.48 -25.91 -10.89
C ASN A 470 19.99 -25.67 -10.73
N ILE A 471 20.43 -25.23 -9.55
CA ILE A 471 21.85 -25.06 -9.22
C ILE A 471 22.53 -26.43 -9.14
N VAL A 472 21.91 -27.41 -8.47
CA VAL A 472 22.45 -28.77 -8.37
C VAL A 472 22.70 -29.36 -9.76
N GLN A 473 21.71 -29.30 -10.66
CA GLN A 473 21.87 -29.77 -12.03
C GLN A 473 23.01 -29.03 -12.74
N TYR A 474 23.01 -27.69 -12.68
CA TYR A 474 24.03 -26.88 -13.33
C TYR A 474 25.44 -27.17 -12.81
N LEU A 475 25.62 -27.35 -11.50
CA LEU A 475 26.91 -27.69 -10.90
C LEU A 475 27.40 -29.06 -11.36
N LEU A 476 26.51 -30.07 -11.42
CA LEU A 476 26.85 -31.41 -11.91
C LEU A 476 27.31 -31.37 -13.37
N ASP A 477 26.60 -30.62 -14.21
CA ASP A 477 26.94 -30.45 -15.63
C ASP A 477 28.26 -29.67 -15.85
N ASN A 478 28.71 -28.91 -14.85
CA ASN A 478 29.89 -28.03 -14.92
C ASN A 478 31.03 -28.45 -13.98
N GLY A 479 31.12 -29.76 -13.68
CA GLY A 479 32.33 -30.34 -13.06
C GLY A 479 32.25 -30.65 -11.57
N ALA A 480 31.08 -30.56 -10.94
CA ALA A 480 30.89 -31.00 -9.55
C ALA A 480 30.68 -32.52 -9.38
N LEU A 481 30.61 -33.30 -10.47
CA LEU A 481 30.34 -34.73 -10.40
C LEU A 481 31.39 -35.50 -9.58
N ASN A 482 32.66 -35.10 -9.64
CA ASN A 482 33.74 -35.69 -8.83
C ASN A 482 33.63 -35.38 -7.32
N GLN A 483 32.75 -34.45 -6.93
CA GLN A 483 32.46 -34.07 -5.54
C GLN A 483 31.16 -34.69 -5.02
N ILE A 484 30.48 -35.54 -5.80
CA ILE A 484 29.14 -36.03 -5.45
C ILE A 484 29.12 -36.84 -4.14
N GLU A 485 30.22 -37.49 -3.80
CA GLU A 485 30.39 -38.25 -2.55
C GLU A 485 31.10 -37.45 -1.44
N ASP A 486 31.44 -36.18 -1.68
CA ASP A 486 32.03 -35.33 -0.65
C ASP A 486 31.09 -35.20 0.56
N LYS A 487 31.70 -35.01 1.73
CA LYS A 487 30.99 -34.94 3.00
C LYS A 487 31.40 -33.73 3.81
N THR A 488 30.44 -33.21 4.58
CA THR A 488 30.68 -32.24 5.63
C THR A 488 31.56 -32.84 6.74
N VAL A 489 32.02 -32.01 7.70
CA VAL A 489 32.75 -32.49 8.89
C VAL A 489 31.93 -33.54 9.67
N ASN A 490 30.60 -33.42 9.66
CA ASN A 490 29.69 -34.35 10.31
C ASN A 490 29.38 -35.61 9.47
N GLY A 491 29.99 -35.75 8.29
CA GLY A 491 29.84 -36.94 7.44
C GLY A 491 28.63 -36.92 6.50
N PHE A 492 27.92 -35.80 6.37
CA PHE A 492 26.73 -35.68 5.53
C PHE A 492 27.10 -35.35 4.08
N SER A 493 26.54 -36.09 3.11
CA SER A 493 26.67 -35.78 1.68
C SER A 493 25.52 -34.92 1.16
N ALA A 494 25.65 -34.41 -0.06
CA ALA A 494 24.60 -33.62 -0.72
C ALA A 494 23.25 -34.39 -0.79
N LEU A 495 23.29 -35.66 -1.17
CA LEU A 495 22.09 -36.50 -1.25
C LEU A 495 21.50 -36.81 0.13
N TYR A 496 22.34 -36.97 1.15
CA TYR A 496 21.85 -37.15 2.53
C TYR A 496 21.04 -35.93 2.97
N LEU A 497 21.61 -34.72 2.86
CA LEU A 497 20.93 -33.49 3.31
C LEU A 497 19.67 -33.21 2.49
N ALA A 498 19.72 -33.43 1.17
CA ALA A 498 18.53 -33.32 0.32
C ALA A 498 17.41 -34.25 0.79
N SER A 499 17.73 -35.49 1.18
CA SER A 499 16.74 -36.42 1.70
C SER A 499 16.28 -36.10 3.11
N GLU A 500 17.16 -35.61 3.98
CA GLU A 500 16.86 -35.24 5.37
C GLU A 500 15.85 -34.09 5.43
N TYR A 501 15.97 -33.13 4.51
CA TYR A 501 15.09 -31.96 4.43
C TYR A 501 13.94 -32.09 3.41
N GLY A 502 13.78 -33.26 2.77
CA GLY A 502 12.66 -33.54 1.87
C GLY A 502 12.71 -32.83 0.50
N HIS A 503 13.91 -32.51 0.00
CA HIS A 503 14.11 -31.86 -1.30
C HIS A 503 14.00 -32.88 -2.45
N ILE A 504 12.77 -33.24 -2.80
CA ILE A 504 12.42 -34.32 -3.75
C ILE A 504 13.11 -34.15 -5.12
N GLU A 505 13.05 -32.96 -5.72
CA GLU A 505 13.66 -32.70 -7.04
C GLU A 505 15.18 -32.85 -7.02
N VAL A 506 15.83 -32.34 -5.96
CA VAL A 506 17.27 -32.50 -5.76
C VAL A 506 17.63 -33.98 -5.60
N CYS A 507 16.82 -34.74 -4.85
CA CYS A 507 17.01 -36.18 -4.71
C CYS A 507 16.87 -36.92 -6.04
N ASP A 508 15.86 -36.60 -6.86
CA ASP A 508 15.69 -37.22 -8.18
C ASP A 508 16.89 -36.97 -9.11
N ILE A 509 17.43 -35.75 -9.09
CA ILE A 509 18.64 -35.39 -9.85
C ILE A 509 19.84 -36.20 -9.35
N LEU A 510 20.14 -36.15 -8.04
CA LEU A 510 21.34 -36.75 -7.47
C LEU A 510 21.31 -38.29 -7.56
N LEU A 511 20.16 -38.93 -7.36
CA LEU A 511 20.02 -40.40 -7.41
C LEU A 511 20.44 -41.01 -8.75
N ASN A 512 20.43 -40.24 -9.85
CA ASN A 512 20.92 -40.68 -11.16
C ASN A 512 22.41 -41.04 -11.16
N TYR A 513 23.18 -40.51 -10.21
CA TYR A 513 24.64 -40.60 -10.18
C TYR A 513 25.17 -41.44 -9.02
N TYR A 514 24.30 -41.99 -8.16
CA TYR A 514 24.67 -42.89 -7.06
C TYR A 514 24.45 -44.35 -7.44
N ASP A 515 25.35 -45.22 -6.95
CA ASP A 515 25.23 -46.68 -7.02
C ASP A 515 24.22 -47.24 -6.01
N GLU A 516 23.97 -48.55 -6.04
CA GLU A 516 23.02 -49.21 -5.13
C GLU A 516 23.34 -48.99 -3.64
N LYS A 517 24.63 -49.00 -3.27
CA LYS A 517 25.07 -48.80 -1.88
C LYS A 517 24.83 -47.37 -1.41
N GLY A 518 25.01 -46.39 -2.29
CA GLY A 518 24.67 -44.99 -2.04
C GLY A 518 23.17 -44.79 -1.83
N ARG A 519 22.35 -45.40 -2.70
CA ARG A 519 20.88 -45.36 -2.63
C ARG A 519 20.34 -46.01 -1.36
N GLU A 520 20.95 -47.11 -0.90
CA GLU A 520 20.52 -47.81 0.32
C GLU A 520 20.68 -46.96 1.58
N LYS A 521 21.74 -46.14 1.66
CA LYS A 521 21.95 -45.24 2.81
C LYS A 521 20.86 -44.18 2.91
N VAL A 522 20.43 -43.66 1.77
CA VAL A 522 19.41 -42.60 1.67
C VAL A 522 18.01 -43.18 1.87
N TYR A 523 17.78 -44.42 1.43
CA TYR A 523 16.56 -45.16 1.72
C TYR A 523 16.30 -45.29 3.23
N LYS A 524 17.35 -45.54 4.03
CA LYS A 524 17.23 -45.63 5.50
C LYS A 524 16.76 -44.31 6.10
N VAL A 525 17.36 -43.18 5.69
CA VAL A 525 16.98 -41.83 6.13
C VAL A 525 15.54 -41.50 5.74
N ALA A 526 15.17 -41.68 4.46
CA ALA A 526 13.82 -41.43 3.98
C ALA A 526 12.76 -42.30 4.68
N LYS A 527 13.12 -43.55 5.03
CA LYS A 527 12.25 -44.46 5.79
C LYS A 527 12.06 -44.02 7.23
N GLU A 528 13.12 -43.59 7.91
CA GLU A 528 13.06 -43.08 9.28
C GLU A 528 12.20 -41.80 9.38
N LYS A 529 12.24 -40.95 8.34
CA LYS A 529 11.42 -39.73 8.24
C LYS A 529 10.01 -39.95 7.71
N GLY A 530 9.73 -41.11 7.10
CA GLY A 530 8.45 -41.42 6.49
C GLY A 530 8.19 -40.69 5.16
N ASP A 531 9.24 -40.26 4.44
CA ASP A 531 9.11 -39.58 3.15
C ASP A 531 8.76 -40.58 2.03
N LYS A 532 7.45 -40.73 1.79
CA LYS A 532 6.91 -41.68 0.83
C LYS A 532 7.31 -41.38 -0.61
N GLU A 533 7.53 -40.12 -0.96
CA GLU A 533 7.86 -39.72 -2.34
C GLU A 533 9.34 -40.03 -2.66
N ILE A 534 10.26 -39.74 -1.72
CA ILE A 534 11.67 -40.12 -1.89
C ILE A 534 11.83 -41.65 -1.92
N LEU A 535 11.09 -42.39 -1.08
CA LEU A 535 11.11 -43.86 -1.12
C LEU A 535 10.65 -44.42 -2.47
N LYS A 536 9.60 -43.84 -3.08
CA LYS A 536 9.15 -44.22 -4.43
C LYS A 536 10.21 -43.88 -5.49
N LEU A 537 10.85 -42.72 -5.39
CA LEU A 537 11.93 -42.30 -6.30
C LEU A 537 13.10 -43.28 -6.27
N ILE A 538 13.56 -43.66 -5.07
CA ILE A 538 14.65 -44.64 -4.90
C ILE A 538 14.26 -45.99 -5.52
N GLN A 539 13.03 -46.46 -5.29
CA GLN A 539 12.52 -47.70 -5.89
C GLN A 539 12.45 -47.63 -7.42
N LYS A 540 12.10 -46.47 -7.99
CA LYS A 540 12.05 -46.26 -9.44
C LYS A 540 13.43 -46.28 -10.07
N LYS A 541 14.45 -45.70 -9.42
CA LYS A 541 15.83 -45.63 -9.94
C LYS A 541 16.62 -46.92 -9.73
N SER A 542 16.17 -47.79 -8.83
CA SER A 542 16.78 -49.10 -8.51
C SER A 542 16.22 -50.26 -9.33
N LYS A 543 15.29 -49.97 -10.26
CA LYS A 543 14.85 -50.86 -11.33
C LYS A 543 15.50 -50.41 -12.62
#